data_AF-A0A0Q6W5T5-F1
#
_entry.id   AF-A0A0Q6W5T5-F1
#
_cell.length_a   1.000
_cell.length_b   1.000
_cell.length_c   1.000
_cell.angle_alpha   90.00
_cell.angle_beta   90.00
_cell.angle_gamma   90.00
#
_symmetry.space_group_name_H-M   'P 1'
#
loop_
_entity.id
_entity.type
_entity.pdbx_description
1 polymer ?
#
loop_
_entity_poly.entity_id
_entity_poly.type
_entity_poly.pdbx_seq_one_letter_code
_entity_poly.pdbx_strand_id
1 'polypeptide(L)'
;MQHPLVKAAVTLSLFVGVTVHAQGVRHEKNISLDLATQIAAQAVATCTANGYAVTATVVDRAGTVRAVQRADDSGPHTIDSSRLKAYTAASAKESTLAMMERVQKNPAAANLAHIPGYLLLGGGVPVKVGNDVIGAVGVGGAPGGHLDEQCAVAGIAKVQSQLK
;
A
#
# COMPACT_ATOMS: atom_id res chain seq x y z
N MET A 1 -37.60 69.05 14.24
CA MET A 1 -36.98 68.10 13.29
C MET A 1 -36.36 66.97 14.10
N GLN A 2 -36.89 65.76 13.93
CA GLN A 2 -36.59 64.56 14.70
C GLN A 2 -35.36 63.86 14.14
N HIS A 3 -34.42 63.43 14.99
CA HIS A 3 -33.48 62.34 14.69
C HIS A 3 -33.41 61.40 15.90
N PRO A 4 -33.85 60.14 15.78
CA PRO A 4 -33.72 59.16 16.86
C PRO A 4 -32.31 58.54 16.85
N LEU A 5 -31.78 58.36 18.06
CA LEU A 5 -30.51 57.70 18.35
C LEU A 5 -30.53 56.23 17.89
N VAL A 6 -29.58 55.87 17.02
CA VAL A 6 -29.30 54.47 16.64
C VAL A 6 -28.50 53.82 17.77
N LYS A 7 -29.12 52.89 18.51
CA LYS A 7 -28.43 52.05 19.48
C LYS A 7 -27.74 50.89 18.75
N ALA A 8 -26.42 50.91 18.69
CA ALA A 8 -25.63 49.79 18.18
C ALA A 8 -25.64 48.63 19.19
N ALA A 9 -26.32 47.54 18.86
CA ALA A 9 -26.29 46.30 19.64
C ALA A 9 -25.07 45.47 19.24
N VAL A 10 -24.04 45.45 20.09
CA VAL A 10 -22.88 44.57 19.92
C VAL A 10 -23.29 43.14 20.31
N THR A 11 -23.44 42.26 19.34
CA THR A 11 -23.74 40.84 19.57
C THR A 11 -22.43 40.12 19.91
N LEU A 12 -22.23 39.80 21.18
CA LEU A 12 -21.09 39.02 21.66
C LEU A 12 -21.31 37.53 21.33
N SER A 13 -20.79 37.08 20.18
CA SER A 13 -20.80 35.66 19.83
C SER A 13 -19.86 34.88 20.76
N LEU A 14 -20.41 34.11 21.70
CA LEU A 14 -19.65 33.12 22.46
C LEU A 14 -19.16 32.03 21.49
N PHE A 15 -17.88 32.08 21.14
CA PHE A 15 -17.20 30.92 20.58
C PHE A 15 -17.03 29.89 21.69
N VAL A 16 -17.97 28.93 21.77
CA VAL A 16 -17.78 27.72 22.56
C VAL A 16 -16.65 26.94 21.90
N GLY A 17 -15.44 27.07 22.45
CA GLY A 17 -14.28 26.32 22.01
C GLY A 17 -14.52 24.83 22.25
N VAL A 18 -14.92 24.11 21.20
CA VAL A 18 -14.97 22.65 21.25
C VAL A 18 -13.53 22.17 21.29
N THR A 19 -13.05 21.83 22.49
CA THR A 19 -11.79 21.12 22.64
C THR A 19 -11.95 19.73 22.03
N VAL A 20 -11.48 19.54 20.80
CA VAL A 20 -11.32 18.21 20.21
C VAL A 20 -10.24 17.50 21.02
N HIS A 21 -10.66 16.69 21.99
CA HIS A 21 -9.76 15.78 22.68
C HIS A 21 -9.25 14.76 21.65
N ALA A 22 -7.96 14.81 21.34
CA ALA A 22 -7.31 13.73 20.63
C ALA A 22 -7.44 12.47 21.49
N GLN A 23 -8.26 11.50 21.07
CA GLN A 23 -8.29 10.20 21.72
C GLN A 23 -6.92 9.54 21.53
N GLY A 24 -6.25 9.19 22.64
CA GLY A 24 -4.90 8.61 22.61
C GLY A 24 -4.83 7.23 21.96
N VAL A 25 -5.97 6.51 21.87
CA VAL A 25 -6.07 5.21 21.22
C VAL A 25 -6.62 5.38 19.80
N ARG A 26 -5.92 4.80 18.82
CA ARG A 26 -6.35 4.76 17.42
C ARG A 26 -6.71 3.34 17.02
N HIS A 27 -7.80 3.20 16.30
CA HIS A 27 -8.15 1.97 15.59
C HIS A 27 -7.71 2.09 14.14
N GLU A 28 -7.13 1.03 13.59
CA GLU A 28 -6.75 0.95 12.19
C GLU A 28 -7.14 -0.38 11.57
N LYS A 29 -7.44 -0.36 10.27
CA LYS A 29 -7.67 -1.58 9.50
C LYS A 29 -6.32 -2.23 9.17
N ASN A 30 -6.29 -3.55 9.23
CA ASN A 30 -5.09 -4.32 8.92
C ASN A 30 -5.47 -5.63 8.21
N ILE A 31 -4.54 -6.18 7.44
CA ILE A 31 -4.75 -7.45 6.72
C ILE A 31 -4.76 -8.64 7.69
N SER A 32 -5.70 -9.57 7.50
CA SER A 32 -5.72 -10.84 8.22
C SER A 32 -4.71 -11.82 7.62
N LEU A 33 -4.34 -12.85 8.39
CA LEU A 33 -3.49 -13.95 7.88
C LEU A 33 -4.17 -14.69 6.72
N ASP A 34 -5.47 -14.95 6.83
CA ASP A 34 -6.23 -15.70 5.83
C ASP A 34 -6.28 -14.96 4.49
N LEU A 35 -6.52 -13.65 4.53
CA LEU A 35 -6.53 -12.82 3.33
C LEU A 35 -5.12 -12.71 2.72
N ALA A 36 -4.09 -12.55 3.56
CA ALA A 36 -2.71 -12.52 3.09
C ALA A 36 -2.28 -13.84 2.41
N THR A 37 -2.65 -14.98 3.00
CA THR A 37 -2.39 -16.31 2.44
C THR A 37 -3.08 -16.49 1.09
N GLN A 38 -4.35 -16.07 0.96
CA GLN A 38 -5.08 -16.13 -0.30
C GLN A 38 -4.44 -15.25 -1.37
N ILE A 39 -4.06 -14.01 -1.05
CA ILE A 39 -3.41 -13.10 -2.02
C ILE A 39 -2.09 -13.68 -2.51
N ALA A 40 -1.24 -14.17 -1.60
CA ALA A 40 0.04 -14.78 -1.97
C ALA A 40 -0.16 -16.00 -2.90
N ALA A 41 -1.11 -16.88 -2.56
CA ALA A 41 -1.43 -18.05 -3.36
C ALA A 41 -1.93 -17.70 -4.76
N GLN A 42 -2.86 -16.74 -4.85
CA GLN A 42 -3.45 -16.35 -6.13
C GLN A 42 -2.45 -15.62 -7.03
N ALA A 43 -1.53 -14.83 -6.45
CA ALA A 43 -0.46 -14.19 -7.20
C ALA A 43 0.53 -15.21 -7.77
N VAL A 44 0.97 -16.18 -6.97
CA VAL A 44 1.84 -17.29 -7.44
C VAL A 44 1.13 -18.09 -8.53
N ALA A 45 -0.11 -18.53 -8.29
CA ALA A 45 -0.87 -19.32 -9.25
C ALA A 45 -1.06 -18.58 -10.59
N THR A 46 -1.32 -17.27 -10.55
CA THR A 46 -1.44 -16.45 -11.77
C THR A 46 -0.11 -16.40 -12.54
N CYS A 47 1.00 -16.19 -11.86
CA CYS A 47 2.31 -16.15 -12.50
C CYS A 47 2.74 -17.51 -13.05
N THR A 48 2.46 -18.61 -12.31
CA THR A 48 2.71 -19.97 -12.78
C THR A 48 1.91 -20.29 -14.05
N ALA A 49 0.65 -19.86 -14.12
CA ALA A 49 -0.17 -20.03 -15.33
C ALA A 49 0.38 -19.29 -16.55
N ASN A 50 1.19 -18.24 -16.34
CA ASN A 50 1.89 -17.50 -17.38
C ASN A 50 3.33 -18.01 -17.64
N GLY A 51 3.73 -19.13 -17.03
CA GLY A 51 5.06 -19.71 -17.19
C GLY A 51 6.16 -19.07 -16.35
N TYR A 52 5.80 -18.33 -15.28
CA TYR A 52 6.76 -17.64 -14.42
C TYR A 52 6.85 -18.30 -13.04
N ALA A 53 8.08 -18.68 -12.63
CA ALA A 53 8.37 -19.19 -11.30
C ALA A 53 8.70 -18.03 -10.33
N VAL A 54 7.74 -17.63 -9.51
CA VAL A 54 7.85 -16.43 -8.66
C VAL A 54 7.74 -16.74 -7.16
N THR A 55 8.20 -15.79 -6.34
CA THR A 55 7.80 -15.66 -4.93
C THR A 55 6.82 -14.49 -4.76
N ALA A 56 5.74 -14.72 -4.02
CA ALA A 56 4.85 -13.67 -3.54
C ALA A 56 4.97 -13.53 -2.01
N THR A 57 5.21 -12.30 -1.54
CA THR A 57 5.22 -11.95 -0.12
C THR A 57 4.11 -10.95 0.16
N VAL A 58 3.29 -11.19 1.17
CA VAL A 58 2.30 -10.23 1.67
C VAL A 58 2.74 -9.71 3.03
N VAL A 59 2.72 -8.38 3.17
CA VAL A 59 2.99 -7.67 4.43
C VAL A 59 1.73 -7.01 4.95
N ASP A 60 1.68 -6.83 6.26
CA ASP A 60 0.65 -6.05 6.92
C ASP A 60 0.87 -4.55 6.78
N ARG A 61 -0.04 -3.76 7.39
CA ARG A 61 0.01 -2.31 7.37
C ARG A 61 1.33 -1.73 7.88
N ALA A 62 2.00 -2.40 8.83
CA ALA A 62 3.28 -1.97 9.38
C ALA A 62 4.47 -2.45 8.53
N GLY A 63 4.22 -3.13 7.41
CA GLY A 63 5.26 -3.69 6.55
C GLY A 63 5.84 -5.01 7.07
N THR A 64 5.20 -5.66 8.05
CA THR A 64 5.65 -6.94 8.61
C THR A 64 5.07 -8.10 7.81
N VAL A 65 5.89 -9.11 7.52
CA VAL A 65 5.48 -10.28 6.72
C VAL A 65 4.33 -11.03 7.40
N ARG A 66 3.30 -11.36 6.61
CA ARG A 66 2.15 -12.16 7.02
C ARG A 66 2.07 -13.49 6.29
N ALA A 67 2.45 -13.51 5.02
CA ALA A 67 2.49 -14.72 4.21
C ALA A 67 3.60 -14.63 3.17
N VAL A 68 4.24 -15.76 2.88
CA VAL A 68 5.20 -15.91 1.78
C VAL A 68 4.86 -17.22 1.07
N GLN A 69 4.77 -17.18 -0.25
CA GLN A 69 4.66 -18.37 -1.09
C GLN A 69 5.69 -18.30 -2.21
N ARG A 70 6.50 -19.35 -2.33
CA ARG A 70 7.54 -19.47 -3.35
C ARG A 70 7.20 -20.65 -4.23
N ALA A 71 7.06 -20.40 -5.53
CA ALA A 71 6.89 -21.46 -6.51
C ALA A 71 8.14 -22.35 -6.56
N ASP A 72 7.92 -23.60 -6.97
CA ASP A 72 9.01 -24.45 -7.44
C ASP A 72 9.76 -23.76 -8.57
N ASP A 73 11.06 -24.04 -8.68
CA ASP A 73 11.99 -23.44 -9.65
C ASP A 73 12.20 -21.92 -9.54
N SER A 74 11.56 -21.25 -8.58
CA SER A 74 11.82 -19.83 -8.33
C SER A 74 13.18 -19.63 -7.65
N GLY A 75 13.99 -18.74 -8.23
CA GLY A 75 15.34 -18.45 -7.72
C GLY A 75 15.34 -17.89 -6.29
N PRO A 76 16.39 -18.13 -5.49
CA PRO A 76 16.42 -17.79 -4.06
C PRO A 76 16.30 -16.29 -3.78
N HIS A 77 16.80 -15.43 -4.68
CA HIS A 77 16.75 -13.97 -4.55
C HIS A 77 15.31 -13.40 -4.57
N THR A 78 14.33 -14.17 -5.06
CA THR A 78 12.94 -13.73 -5.19
C THR A 78 12.26 -13.55 -3.84
N ILE A 79 12.74 -14.22 -2.78
CA ILE A 79 12.23 -14.06 -1.40
C ILE A 79 12.45 -12.63 -0.92
N ASP A 80 13.70 -12.15 -0.96
CA ASP A 80 13.99 -10.77 -0.53
C ASP A 80 13.43 -9.73 -1.51
N SER A 81 13.50 -9.99 -2.82
CA SER A 81 12.89 -9.09 -3.81
C SER A 81 11.40 -8.88 -3.55
N SER A 82 10.63 -9.97 -3.41
CA SER A 82 9.19 -9.89 -3.15
C SER A 82 8.89 -9.19 -1.82
N ARG A 83 9.64 -9.49 -0.75
CA ARG A 83 9.51 -8.86 0.56
C ARG A 83 9.76 -7.35 0.52
N LEU A 84 10.86 -6.92 -0.10
CA LEU A 84 11.21 -5.50 -0.20
C LEU A 84 10.22 -4.74 -1.08
N LYS A 85 9.74 -5.33 -2.17
CA LYS A 85 8.67 -4.74 -2.99
C LYS A 85 7.37 -4.56 -2.20
N ALA A 86 6.97 -5.57 -1.44
CA ALA A 86 5.78 -5.50 -0.58
C ALA A 86 5.92 -4.40 0.48
N TYR A 87 7.04 -4.38 1.21
CA TYR A 87 7.35 -3.34 2.20
C TYR A 87 7.33 -1.93 1.59
N THR A 88 7.97 -1.75 0.44
CA THR A 88 8.00 -0.47 -0.29
C THR A 88 6.59 0.00 -0.63
N ALA A 89 5.76 -0.89 -1.18
CA ALA A 89 4.39 -0.57 -1.57
C ALA A 89 3.50 -0.25 -0.36
N ALA A 90 3.64 -0.97 0.75
CA ALA A 90 2.91 -0.68 2.00
C ALA A 90 3.32 0.68 2.59
N SER A 91 4.64 0.93 2.70
CA SER A 91 5.21 2.15 3.28
C SER A 91 4.86 3.39 2.46
N ALA A 92 5.06 3.32 1.14
CA ALA A 92 4.84 4.44 0.24
C ALA A 92 3.38 4.60 -0.21
N LYS A 93 2.54 3.58 0.00
CA LYS A 93 1.12 3.55 -0.44
C LYS A 93 0.95 3.72 -1.95
N GLU A 94 1.96 3.30 -2.71
CA GLU A 94 2.09 3.42 -4.18
C GLU A 94 2.63 2.09 -4.73
N SER A 95 2.31 1.71 -5.97
CA SER A 95 2.95 0.53 -6.57
C SER A 95 4.43 0.80 -6.83
N THR A 96 5.26 -0.24 -6.71
CA THR A 96 6.70 -0.08 -6.92
C THR A 96 7.04 0.21 -8.38
N LEU A 97 6.18 -0.21 -9.34
CA LEU A 97 6.33 0.15 -10.75
C LEU A 97 6.11 1.64 -10.96
N ALA A 98 5.00 2.20 -10.47
CA ALA A 98 4.70 3.62 -10.58
C ALA A 98 5.79 4.48 -9.91
N MET A 99 6.26 4.06 -8.74
CA MET A 99 7.37 4.72 -8.05
C MET A 99 8.66 4.70 -8.86
N MET A 100 9.04 3.55 -9.41
CA MET A 100 10.23 3.40 -10.25
C MET A 100 10.17 4.32 -11.47
N GLU A 101 9.05 4.33 -12.20
CA GLU A 101 8.84 5.19 -13.36
C GLU A 101 8.91 6.68 -13.00
N ARG A 102 8.34 7.06 -11.86
CA ARG A 102 8.40 8.43 -11.36
C ARG A 102 9.82 8.87 -11.03
N VAL A 103 10.63 7.99 -10.43
CA VAL A 103 12.04 8.27 -10.13
C VAL A 103 12.86 8.40 -11.42
N GLN A 104 12.63 7.56 -12.42
CA GLN A 104 13.31 7.65 -13.72
C GLN A 104 13.03 8.98 -14.44
N LYS A 105 11.84 9.55 -14.25
CA LYS A 105 11.43 10.84 -14.85
C LYS A 105 11.83 12.05 -14.01
N ASN A 106 12.29 11.86 -12.77
CA ASN A 106 12.62 12.94 -11.85
C ASN A 106 13.94 12.65 -11.10
N PRO A 107 15.08 13.18 -11.59
CA PRO A 107 16.38 13.01 -10.93
C PRO A 107 16.41 13.45 -9.47
N ALA A 108 15.59 14.44 -9.06
CA ALA A 108 15.52 14.86 -7.66
C ALA A 108 14.91 13.78 -6.74
N ALA A 109 14.19 12.79 -7.30
CA ALA A 109 13.63 11.66 -6.58
C ALA A 109 14.56 10.43 -6.54
N ALA A 110 15.76 10.49 -7.13
CA ALA A 110 16.71 9.37 -7.18
C ALA A 110 17.06 8.83 -5.77
N ASN A 111 17.10 9.71 -4.77
CA ASN A 111 17.40 9.34 -3.38
C ASN A 111 16.36 8.40 -2.75
N LEU A 112 15.16 8.24 -3.32
CA LEU A 112 14.17 7.27 -2.85
C LEU A 112 14.70 5.82 -2.94
N ALA A 113 15.57 5.52 -3.90
CA ALA A 113 16.18 4.21 -4.04
C ALA A 113 17.20 3.89 -2.92
N HIS A 114 17.61 4.89 -2.14
CA HIS A 114 18.57 4.74 -1.04
C HIS A 114 17.90 4.63 0.33
N ILE A 115 16.57 4.71 0.41
CA ILE A 115 15.84 4.49 1.66
C ILE A 115 16.03 3.02 2.08
N PRO A 116 16.47 2.75 3.33
CA PRO A 116 16.62 1.37 3.81
C PRO A 116 15.33 0.56 3.67
N GLY A 117 15.43 -0.60 3.04
CA GLY A 117 14.31 -1.50 2.80
C GLY A 117 13.49 -1.20 1.55
N TYR A 118 13.75 -0.09 0.84
CA TYR A 118 13.05 0.20 -0.42
C TYR A 118 13.63 -0.61 -1.57
N LEU A 119 12.75 -1.09 -2.45
CA LEU A 119 13.10 -1.69 -3.73
C LEU A 119 12.18 -1.12 -4.82
N LEU A 120 12.72 -0.18 -5.59
CA LEU A 120 12.04 0.46 -6.72
C LEU A 120 12.16 -0.42 -7.97
N LEU A 121 11.43 -1.52 -7.94
CA LEU A 121 11.30 -2.48 -9.03
C LEU A 121 9.85 -2.98 -9.05
N GLY A 122 9.20 -2.97 -10.22
CA GLY A 122 7.80 -3.38 -10.35
C GLY A 122 7.48 -4.73 -9.72
N GLY A 123 6.28 -4.88 -9.17
CA GLY A 123 5.81 -6.11 -8.51
C GLY A 123 5.23 -5.92 -7.12
N GLY A 124 5.42 -4.76 -6.50
CA GLY A 124 4.82 -4.38 -5.22
C GLY A 124 3.54 -3.58 -5.41
N VAL A 125 2.42 -4.03 -4.83
CA VAL A 125 1.09 -3.43 -4.97
C VAL A 125 0.42 -3.29 -3.60
N PRO A 126 -0.06 -2.09 -3.23
CA PRO A 126 -0.81 -1.89 -2.00
C PRO A 126 -2.16 -2.63 -2.01
N VAL A 127 -2.52 -3.26 -0.90
CA VAL A 127 -3.85 -3.84 -0.66
C VAL A 127 -4.69 -2.80 0.08
N LYS A 128 -5.85 -2.45 -0.47
CA LYS A 128 -6.69 -1.33 0.02
C LYS A 128 -8.09 -1.76 0.41
N VAL A 129 -8.64 -1.11 1.44
CA VAL A 129 -10.07 -1.09 1.78
C VAL A 129 -10.54 0.35 1.73
N GLY A 130 -11.26 0.73 0.67
CA GLY A 130 -11.50 2.14 0.36
C GLY A 130 -10.18 2.89 0.15
N ASN A 131 -9.96 3.94 0.94
CA ASN A 131 -8.73 4.73 0.89
C ASN A 131 -7.62 4.20 1.83
N ASP A 132 -7.92 3.20 2.66
CA ASP A 132 -6.98 2.68 3.65
C ASP A 132 -6.09 1.60 3.05
N VAL A 133 -4.77 1.81 3.07
CA VAL A 133 -3.79 0.74 2.79
C VAL A 133 -3.69 -0.14 4.04
N ILE A 134 -4.11 -1.39 3.91
CA ILE A 134 -4.15 -2.38 5.02
C ILE A 134 -2.97 -3.36 4.99
N GLY A 135 -2.13 -3.26 3.96
CA GLY A 135 -0.98 -4.11 3.69
C GLY A 135 -0.55 -3.97 2.24
N ALA A 136 0.33 -4.85 1.79
CA ALA A 136 0.74 -4.90 0.39
C ALA A 136 1.22 -6.31 0.01
N VAL A 137 1.15 -6.63 -1.28
CA VAL A 137 1.78 -7.82 -1.85
C VAL A 137 2.96 -7.38 -2.70
N GLY A 138 4.05 -8.16 -2.67
CA GLY A 138 5.17 -8.04 -3.57
C GLY A 138 5.39 -9.36 -4.29
N VAL A 139 5.63 -9.32 -5.59
CA VAL A 139 5.94 -10.48 -6.43
C VAL A 139 7.32 -10.30 -7.06
N GLY A 140 8.09 -11.38 -7.16
CA GLY A 140 9.39 -11.38 -7.81
C GLY A 140 9.71 -12.71 -8.48
N GLY A 141 10.23 -12.67 -9.70
CA GLY A 141 10.77 -13.83 -10.41
C GLY A 141 10.36 -13.93 -11.88
N ALA A 142 9.37 -13.15 -12.32
CA ALA A 142 9.04 -13.05 -13.73
C ALA A 142 10.16 -12.32 -14.50
N PRO A 143 10.24 -12.46 -15.85
CA PRO A 143 11.27 -11.79 -16.66
C PRO A 143 11.32 -10.26 -16.56
N GLY A 144 10.30 -9.62 -15.98
CA GLY A 144 10.28 -8.19 -15.73
C GLY A 144 9.30 -7.80 -14.63
N GLY A 145 9.59 -6.72 -13.90
CA GLY A 145 8.78 -6.27 -12.77
C GLY A 145 7.34 -5.87 -13.12
N HIS A 146 7.07 -5.49 -14.37
CA HIS A 146 5.71 -5.24 -14.84
C HIS A 146 4.89 -6.53 -14.96
N LEU A 147 5.52 -7.69 -15.17
CA LEU A 147 4.87 -9.00 -15.14
C LEU A 147 4.62 -9.47 -13.71
N ASP A 148 5.58 -9.22 -12.81
CA ASP A 148 5.38 -9.41 -11.36
C ASP A 148 4.16 -8.60 -10.88
N GLU A 149 4.05 -7.33 -11.29
CA GLU A 149 2.94 -6.46 -10.91
C GLU A 149 1.59 -6.95 -11.44
N GLN A 150 1.54 -7.46 -12.67
CA GLN A 150 0.33 -8.07 -13.22
C GLN A 150 -0.15 -9.24 -12.37
N CYS A 151 0.75 -10.12 -11.93
CA CYS A 151 0.41 -11.23 -11.04
C CYS A 151 -0.07 -10.74 -9.66
N ALA A 152 0.57 -9.71 -9.10
CA ALA A 152 0.16 -9.09 -7.84
C ALA A 152 -1.26 -8.52 -7.92
N VAL A 153 -1.55 -7.72 -8.96
CA VAL A 153 -2.87 -7.12 -9.20
C VAL A 153 -3.94 -8.20 -9.39
N ALA A 154 -3.64 -9.21 -10.21
CA ALA A 154 -4.55 -10.34 -10.43
C ALA A 154 -4.84 -11.12 -9.14
N GLY A 155 -3.81 -11.35 -8.30
CA GLY A 155 -3.96 -12.00 -7.00
C GLY A 155 -4.89 -11.23 -6.05
N ILE A 156 -4.75 -9.90 -5.98
CA ILE A 156 -5.66 -9.04 -5.21
C ILE A 156 -7.08 -9.09 -5.78
N ALA A 157 -7.24 -9.05 -7.11
CA ALA A 157 -8.56 -9.06 -7.75
C ALA A 157 -9.38 -10.32 -7.41
N LYS A 158 -8.73 -11.46 -7.19
CA LYS A 158 -9.40 -12.72 -6.79
C LYS A 158 -10.03 -12.67 -5.39
N VAL A 159 -9.60 -11.74 -4.53
CA VAL A 159 -10.13 -11.58 -3.17
C VAL A 159 -10.90 -10.26 -2.98
N GLN A 160 -11.18 -9.53 -4.07
CA GLN A 160 -11.79 -8.20 -4.01
C GLN A 160 -13.12 -8.16 -3.25
N SER A 161 -13.91 -9.24 -3.29
CA SER A 161 -15.19 -9.33 -2.55
C SER A 161 -15.02 -9.29 -1.03
N GLN A 162 -13.83 -9.62 -0.51
CA GLN A 162 -13.45 -9.60 0.90
C GLN A 162 -12.89 -8.23 1.34
N LEU A 163 -12.58 -7.33 0.40
CA LEU A 163 -12.00 -6.00 0.64
C LEU A 163 -13.10 -4.92 0.68
N LYS A 164 -13.98 -4.97 1.69
CA LYS A 164 -15.10 -4.03 1.87
C LYS A 164 -15.00 -3.27 3.17
#